data_AF-A0A1D1V1U8-F1
#
_entry.id   AF-A0A1D1V1U8-F1
#
_cell.length_a   1.000
_cell.length_b   1.000
_cell.length_c   1.000
_cell.angle_alpha   90.00
_cell.angle_beta   90.00
_cell.angle_gamma   90.00
#
_symmetry.space_group_name_H-M   'P 1'
#
loop_
_entity.id
_entity.type
_entity.pdbx_description
1 polymer ?
#
loop_
_entity_poly.entity_id
_entity_poly.type
_entity_poly.pdbx_seq_one_letter_code
_entity_poly.pdbx_strand_id
1 'polypeptide(L)'
;MEAWPSFPYRTIDINFCKLIRQLPYLIDGDVQLTQSSAIIRYLARKHGLDAKSESQIRDQDRLENVLHHLVVGMAMLSFGYVAGDAEENKKQFVTD
;
A
#
# COMPACT_ATOMS: atom_id res chain seq x y z
N MET A 1 1.36 7.15 33.25
CA MET A 1 1.36 7.02 31.78
C MET A 1 2.67 6.36 31.43
N GLU A 2 2.65 5.04 31.22
CA GLU A 2 3.84 4.27 30.90
C GLU A 2 4.38 4.71 29.56
N ALA A 3 5.66 5.09 29.54
CA ALA A 3 6.35 5.47 28.32
C ALA A 3 6.41 4.26 27.39
N TRP A 4 5.87 4.42 26.18
CA TRP A 4 5.95 3.41 25.12
C TRP A 4 7.42 2.99 24.93
N PRO A 5 7.74 1.68 24.84
CA PRO A 5 9.10 1.22 24.60
C PRO A 5 9.65 1.86 23.32
N SER A 6 10.85 2.43 23.41
CA SER A 6 11.52 3.13 22.33
C SER A 6 11.83 2.17 21.17
N PHE A 7 10.95 2.15 20.17
CA PHE A 7 11.20 1.47 18.91
C PHE A 7 12.38 2.15 18.19
N PRO A 8 13.31 1.39 17.57
CA PRO A 8 14.54 1.90 16.97
C PRO A 8 14.30 2.58 15.59
N TYR A 9 13.12 3.11 15.34
CA TYR A 9 12.81 3.82 14.10
C TYR A 9 12.87 5.32 14.37
N ARG A 10 14.01 5.91 13.97
CA ARG A 10 14.29 7.35 14.03
C ARG A 10 13.14 8.12 13.37
N THR A 11 12.77 9.25 13.97
CA THR A 11 11.68 10.16 13.57
C THR A 11 11.49 10.24 12.05
N ILE A 12 10.25 10.05 11.60
CA ILE A 12 9.75 10.27 10.22
C ILE A 12 10.50 11.46 9.59
N ASP A 13 11.45 11.22 8.69
CA ASP A 13 12.13 12.26 7.92
C ASP A 13 11.18 12.82 6.85
N ILE A 14 10.45 13.86 7.24
CA ILE A 14 9.50 14.58 6.39
C ILE A 14 10.19 15.17 5.15
N ASN A 15 11.52 15.36 5.15
CA ASN A 15 12.23 15.96 4.03
C ASN A 15 12.43 14.97 2.86
N PHE A 16 12.64 13.68 3.13
CA PHE A 16 12.63 12.66 2.08
C PHE A 16 11.26 12.62 1.39
N CYS A 17 10.18 12.67 2.17
CA CYS A 17 8.81 12.66 1.67
C CYS A 17 8.46 13.86 0.75
N LYS A 18 9.16 15.01 0.88
CA LYS A 18 8.92 16.21 0.06
C LYS A 18 9.38 16.07 -1.38
N LEU A 19 10.42 15.29 -1.67
CA LEU A 19 11.01 15.20 -3.02
C LEU A 19 10.23 14.25 -3.96
N ILE A 20 9.67 13.20 -3.37
CA ILE A 20 8.98 12.08 -4.05
C ILE A 20 7.45 12.15 -3.94
N ARG A 21 6.92 12.97 -3.01
CA ARG A 21 5.47 13.17 -2.73
C ARG A 21 4.63 11.89 -2.60
N GLN A 22 5.23 10.75 -2.27
CA GLN A 22 4.52 9.48 -2.12
C GLN A 22 4.79 8.89 -0.74
N LEU A 23 3.71 8.71 0.02
CA LEU A 23 3.67 7.87 1.22
C LEU A 23 3.16 6.47 0.81
N PRO A 24 3.55 5.40 1.51
CA PRO A 24 4.51 5.33 2.62
C PRO A 24 5.98 5.26 2.14
N TYR A 25 6.92 5.47 3.06
CA TYR A 25 8.36 5.31 2.85
C TYR A 25 9.03 4.56 4.01
N LEU A 26 10.17 3.92 3.74
CA LEU A 26 11.02 3.23 4.71
C LEU A 26 12.46 3.71 4.55
N ILE A 27 13.12 4.05 5.66
CA ILE A 27 14.55 4.34 5.73
C ILE A 27 15.20 3.32 6.65
N ASP A 28 16.07 2.47 6.10
CA ASP A 28 16.82 1.44 6.81
C ASP A 28 18.32 1.62 6.52
N GLY A 29 18.97 2.49 7.30
CA GLY A 29 20.34 2.91 7.06
C GLY A 29 20.47 3.66 5.74
N ASP A 30 21.27 3.11 4.82
CA ASP A 30 21.49 3.67 3.47
C ASP A 30 20.34 3.36 2.50
N VAL A 31 19.46 2.42 2.85
CA VAL A 31 18.34 2.01 1.99
C VAL A 31 17.14 2.93 2.23
N GLN A 32 16.73 3.65 1.19
CA GLN A 32 15.54 4.50 1.20
C GLN A 32 14.54 3.97 0.16
N LEU A 33 13.40 3.47 0.61
CA LEU A 33 12.37 2.87 -0.24
C LEU A 33 11.06 3.64 -0.14
N THR A 34 10.36 3.69 -1.27
CA THR A 34 9.05 4.29 -1.43
C THR A 34 8.14 3.25 -2.09
N GLN A 35 6.82 3.45 -2.00
CA GLN A 35 5.79 2.46 -2.37
C GLN A 35 5.62 1.33 -1.34
N SER A 36 4.37 1.09 -0.95
CA SER A 36 4.01 0.09 0.07
C SER A 36 4.43 -1.32 -0.31
N SER A 37 4.26 -1.73 -1.57
CA SER A 37 4.66 -3.04 -2.07
C SER A 37 6.16 -3.30 -1.94
N ALA A 38 6.99 -2.33 -2.37
CA ALA A 38 8.44 -2.43 -2.30
C ALA A 38 8.94 -2.52 -0.85
N ILE A 39 8.34 -1.73 0.05
CA ILE A 39 8.64 -1.75 1.49
C ILE A 39 8.31 -3.12 2.09
N ILE A 40 7.12 -3.67 1.79
CA ILE A 40 6.69 -4.96 2.31
C ILE A 40 7.60 -6.09 1.83
N ARG A 41 7.95 -6.13 0.53
CA ARG A 41 8.89 -7.14 -0.01
C ARG A 41 10.28 -7.02 0.61
N TYR A 42 10.77 -5.80 0.82
CA TYR A 42 12.05 -5.57 1.47
C TYR A 42 12.09 -6.13 2.90
N LEU A 43 11.04 -5.85 3.70
CA LEU A 43 10.92 -6.40 5.04
C LEU A 43 10.74 -7.93 5.02
N ALA A 44 9.95 -8.46 4.10
CA ALA A 44 9.76 -9.91 3.94
C ALA A 44 11.09 -10.62 3.68
N ARG A 45 11.95 -10.05 2.82
CA ARG A 45 13.30 -10.58 2.56
C ARG A 45 14.21 -10.49 3.77
N LYS A 46 14.23 -9.33 4.46
CA LYS A 46 15.07 -9.12 5.65
C LYS A 46 14.74 -10.10 6.78
N HIS A 47 13.47 -10.48 6.92
CA HIS A 47 12.99 -11.40 7.96
C HIS A 47 12.79 -12.85 7.48
N GLY A 48 13.16 -13.19 6.25
CA GLY A 48 13.04 -14.56 5.72
C GLY A 48 11.60 -15.04 5.52
N LEU A 49 10.66 -14.11 5.36
CA LEU A 49 9.23 -14.35 5.08
C LEU A 49 8.91 -14.35 3.58
N ASP A 50 9.91 -14.13 2.72
CA ASP A 50 9.77 -14.20 1.26
C ASP A 50 9.65 -15.66 0.77
N ALA A 51 8.97 -15.85 -0.34
CA ALA A 51 8.90 -17.12 -1.04
C ALA A 51 10.30 -17.65 -1.43
N LYS A 52 10.52 -18.96 -1.29
CA LYS A 52 11.82 -19.59 -1.55
C LYS A 52 11.87 -20.40 -2.84
N SER A 53 10.72 -20.83 -3.35
CA SER A 53 10.61 -21.52 -4.63
C SER A 53 9.98 -20.64 -5.69
N GLU A 54 10.31 -20.88 -6.96
CA GLU A 54 9.71 -20.19 -8.11
C GLU A 54 8.17 -20.27 -8.12
N SER A 55 7.61 -21.41 -7.70
CA SER A 55 6.16 -21.57 -7.58
C SER A 55 5.56 -20.63 -6.52
N GLN A 56 6.21 -20.51 -5.37
CA GLN A 56 5.76 -19.64 -4.28
C GLN A 56 5.92 -18.17 -4.65
N ILE A 57 6.98 -17.79 -5.36
CA ILE A 57 7.20 -16.42 -5.85
C ILE A 57 6.06 -16.02 -6.78
N ARG A 58 5.71 -16.90 -7.73
CA ARG A 58 4.59 -16.67 -8.65
C ARG A 58 3.26 -16.51 -7.90
N ASP A 59 3.02 -17.33 -6.89
CA ASP A 59 1.80 -17.24 -6.09
C ASP A 59 1.75 -15.97 -5.24
N GLN A 60 2.89 -15.54 -4.69
CA GLN A 60 3.05 -14.29 -3.96
C GLN A 60 2.82 -13.07 -4.86
N ASP A 61 3.42 -13.02 -6.04
CA ASP A 61 3.24 -11.95 -7.02
C ASP A 61 1.78 -11.87 -7.51
N ARG A 62 1.14 -13.03 -7.71
CA ARG A 62 -0.29 -13.09 -8.07
C ARG A 62 -1.16 -12.51 -6.95
N LEU A 63 -0.91 -12.92 -5.71
CA LEU A 63 -1.69 -12.46 -4.56
C LEU A 63 -1.51 -10.96 -4.32
N GLU A 64 -0.28 -10.46 -4.42
CA GLU A 64 0.02 -9.04 -4.27
C GLU A 64 -0.75 -8.19 -5.26
N ASN A 65 -0.76 -8.58 -6.55
CA ASN A 65 -1.48 -7.85 -7.59
C ASN A 65 -3.00 -7.87 -7.38
N VAL A 66 -3.58 -9.01 -6.98
CA VAL A 66 -5.01 -9.12 -6.69
C VAL A 66 -5.39 -8.24 -5.50
N LEU A 67 -4.60 -8.26 -4.43
CA LEU A 67 -4.85 -7.42 -3.25
C LEU A 67 -4.70 -5.93 -3.57
N HIS A 68 -3.71 -5.56 -4.37
CA HIS A 68 -3.55 -4.18 -4.81
C HIS A 68 -4.78 -3.69 -5.59
N HIS A 69 -5.27 -4.48 -6.55
CA HIS A 69 -6.49 -4.15 -7.28
C HIS A 69 -7.71 -4.05 -6.37
N LEU A 70 -7.85 -4.94 -5.39
CA LEU A 70 -8.95 -4.88 -4.42
C LEU A 70 -8.89 -3.60 -3.59
N VAL A 71 -7.72 -3.27 -3.03
CA VAL A 71 -7.55 -2.07 -2.19
C VAL A 71 -7.83 -0.79 -2.98
N VAL A 72 -7.28 -0.68 -4.18
CA VAL A 72 -7.52 0.49 -5.03
C VAL A 72 -8.99 0.55 -5.45
N GLY A 73 -9.59 -0.56 -5.87
CA GLY A 73 -11.01 -0.62 -6.22
C GLY A 73 -11.94 -0.22 -5.06
N MET A 74 -11.67 -0.73 -3.86
CA MET A 74 -12.40 -0.36 -2.64
C MET A 74 -12.20 1.11 -2.26
N ALA A 75 -11.00 1.64 -2.43
CA ALA A 75 -10.74 3.06 -2.22
C ALA A 75 -11.53 3.91 -3.23
N MET A 76 -11.54 3.54 -4.52
CA MET A 76 -12.32 4.24 -5.54
C MET A 76 -13.82 4.22 -5.24
N LEU A 77 -14.36 3.09 -4.75
CA LEU A 77 -15.75 2.98 -4.30
C LEU A 77 -16.03 3.88 -3.09
N SER A 78 -15.14 3.86 -2.09
CA SER A 78 -15.31 4.62 -0.85
C SER A 78 -15.18 6.12 -1.04
N PHE A 79 -14.27 6.56 -1.91
CA PHE A 79 -14.07 7.97 -2.25
C PHE A 79 -14.96 8.45 -3.39
N GLY A 80 -15.86 7.61 -3.91
CA GLY A 80 -16.81 7.99 -4.94
C GLY A 80 -16.16 8.40 -6.26
N TYR A 81 -14.93 7.99 -6.56
CA TYR A 81 -14.29 8.31 -7.85
C TYR A 81 -14.92 7.54 -9.03
N VAL A 82 -15.63 6.43 -8.75
CA VAL A 82 -16.53 5.79 -9.72
C VAL A 82 -17.93 6.42 -9.68
N ALA A 83 -18.23 7.21 -8.65
CA ALA A 83 -19.43 8.02 -8.52
C ALA A 83 -19.16 9.45 -9.02
N GLY A 84 -18.69 9.55 -10.27
CA GLY A 84 -19.30 10.58 -11.12
C GLY A 84 -20.79 10.27 -11.13
N ASP A 85 -21.53 10.99 -10.30
CA ASP A 85 -22.97 10.87 -10.15
C ASP A 85 -23.52 9.48 -9.77
N ALA A 86 -23.34 9.07 -8.52
CA ALA A 86 -24.21 8.02 -7.96
C ALA A 86 -25.70 8.43 -8.02
N GLU A 87 -26.01 9.72 -8.06
CA GLU A 87 -27.37 10.25 -8.13
C GLU A 87 -27.91 10.38 -9.58
N GLU A 88 -27.07 10.66 -10.58
CA GLU A 88 -27.46 10.67 -12.00
C GLU A 88 -27.54 9.25 -12.59
N ASN A 89 -26.65 8.34 -12.19
CA ASN A 89 -26.70 6.94 -12.64
C ASN A 89 -27.93 6.20 -12.10
N LYS A 90 -28.50 6.59 -10.94
CA LYS A 90 -29.80 6.05 -10.47
C LYS A 90 -30.92 6.30 -11.48
N LYS A 91 -30.89 7.42 -12.22
CA LYS A 91 -31.92 7.73 -13.22
C LYS A 91 -31.87 6.75 -14.39
N GLN A 92 -30.68 6.28 -14.78
CA GLN A 92 -30.53 5.25 -15.82
C GLN A 92 -31.11 3.88 -15.42
N PHE A 93 -31.25 3.59 -14.12
CA PHE A 93 -31.80 2.32 -13.62
C PHE A 93 -33.23 2.44 -13.08
N VAL A 94 -33.82 3.65 -13.06
CA VAL A 94 -35.17 3.93 -12.52
C VAL A 94 -36.14 4.46 -13.59
N THR A 95 -35.73 4.55 -14.86
CA THR A 95 -36.67 4.78 -15.96
C THR A 95 -36.90 3.48 -16.74
N ASP A 96 -38.11 2.95 -16.57
CA ASP A 96 -38.85 1.89 -17.29
C ASP A 96 -38.20 0.51 -17.53
#